data_AF-A0A9N8DRI2-F1
#
_entry.id   AF-A0A9N8DRI2-F1
#
_cell.length_a   1.000
_cell.length_b   1.000
_cell.length_c   1.000
_cell.angle_alpha   90.00
_cell.angle_beta   90.00
_cell.angle_gamma   90.00
#
_symmetry.space_group_name_H-M   'P 1'
#
loop_
_entity.id
_entity.type
_entity.pdbx_description
1 polymer ?
#
loop_
_entity_poly.entity_id
_entity_poly.type
_entity_poly.pdbx_seq_one_letter_code
_entity_poly.pdbx_strand_id
1 'polypeptide(L)'
;MSEATSSTPTLTTALTAVAATAGVAIVLRAIKRHFSPTISSKLQCKCGKIQGHVHAKYEDSARIYCYCQDCRDYANYIASLGGNKDETIGKEFGDNRVVQFCKNAITIEQGQEHLKLAIKKKEPNSKQVYMHRYYAGCCHVPLMNTVDFLGFVGVFCDFLDEKAVEQWDGPCRMFQDEGLGQPNPPFPDASPAPFIWKLIRYLPWRKSGPFDYDLTPVYWGDDSNGEKKEEKKKDE
;
A
#
# COMPACT_ATOMS: atom_id res chain seq x y z
N MET A 1 -37.14 3.37 45.76
CA MET A 1 -35.79 2.99 45.26
C MET A 1 -35.99 1.83 44.30
N SER A 2 -36.03 2.11 43.00
CA SER A 2 -36.12 1.06 41.97
C SER A 2 -34.71 0.62 41.61
N GLU A 3 -34.38 -0.64 41.91
CA GLU A 3 -33.17 -1.28 41.41
C GLU A 3 -33.35 -1.56 39.91
N ALA A 4 -32.51 -0.92 39.10
CA ALA A 4 -32.38 -1.23 37.68
C ALA A 4 -31.60 -2.55 37.53
N THR A 5 -32.29 -3.61 37.13
CA THR A 5 -31.67 -4.88 36.75
C THR A 5 -30.96 -4.73 35.40
N SER A 6 -29.66 -4.46 35.45
CA SER A 6 -28.76 -4.54 34.31
C SER A 6 -28.60 -6.01 33.90
N SER A 7 -29.31 -6.44 32.85
CA SER A 7 -29.10 -7.76 32.23
C SER A 7 -27.93 -7.69 31.25
N THR A 8 -26.83 -8.37 31.57
CA THR A 8 -25.72 -8.60 30.63
C THR A 8 -26.16 -9.63 29.59
N PRO A 9 -25.99 -9.36 28.28
CA PRO A 9 -26.38 -10.30 27.25
C PRO A 9 -25.52 -11.57 27.32
N THR A 10 -26.17 -12.73 27.19
CA THR A 10 -25.51 -14.03 27.11
C THR A 10 -24.63 -14.12 25.86
N LEU A 11 -23.47 -14.79 25.98
CA LEU A 11 -22.45 -14.92 24.94
C LEU A 11 -23.04 -15.35 23.57
N THR A 12 -24.03 -16.24 23.58
CA THR A 12 -24.71 -16.75 22.37
C THR A 12 -25.51 -15.67 21.64
N THR A 13 -26.19 -14.79 22.38
CA THR A 13 -26.98 -13.67 21.83
C THR A 13 -26.07 -12.59 21.24
N ALA A 14 -24.90 -12.39 21.86
CA ALA A 14 -23.86 -11.52 21.32
C ALA A 14 -23.27 -12.10 20.02
N LEU A 15 -23.01 -13.41 19.95
CA LEU A 15 -22.49 -14.07 18.75
C LEU A 15 -23.46 -14.03 17.55
N THR A 16 -24.75 -14.27 17.77
CA THR A 16 -25.76 -14.22 16.69
C THR A 16 -25.98 -12.81 16.16
N ALA A 17 -25.98 -11.79 17.04
CA ALA A 17 -26.07 -10.39 16.63
C ALA A 17 -24.83 -9.94 15.81
N VAL A 18 -23.63 -10.40 16.17
CA VAL A 18 -22.40 -10.14 15.41
C VAL A 18 -22.43 -10.83 14.03
N ALA A 19 -22.93 -12.06 13.95
CA ALA A 19 -23.05 -12.77 12.68
C ALA A 19 -24.05 -12.10 11.72
N ALA A 20 -25.21 -11.67 12.24
CA ALA A 20 -26.23 -10.98 11.45
C ALA A 20 -25.75 -9.61 10.92
N THR A 21 -25.04 -8.83 11.77
CA THR A 21 -24.50 -7.53 11.36
C THR A 21 -23.35 -7.65 10.35
N ALA A 22 -22.46 -8.65 10.52
CA ALA A 22 -21.43 -8.96 9.52
C ALA A 22 -22.03 -9.39 8.18
N GLY A 23 -23.08 -10.22 8.20
CA GLY A 23 -23.82 -10.63 6.99
C GLY A 23 -24.43 -9.45 6.23
N VAL A 24 -25.09 -8.53 6.94
CA VAL A 24 -25.66 -7.31 6.34
C VAL A 24 -24.58 -6.43 5.73
N ALA A 25 -23.45 -6.22 6.42
CA ALA A 25 -22.34 -5.42 5.90
C ALA A 25 -21.72 -6.03 4.62
N ILE A 26 -21.59 -7.36 4.56
CA ILE A 26 -21.12 -8.08 3.38
C ILE A 26 -22.07 -7.87 2.20
N VAL A 27 -23.37 -8.02 2.43
CA VAL A 27 -24.40 -7.86 1.38
C VAL A 27 -24.47 -6.43 0.88
N LEU A 28 -24.54 -5.43 1.78
CA LEU A 28 -24.54 -4.01 1.42
C LEU A 28 -23.30 -3.63 0.62
N ARG A 29 -22.13 -4.16 0.99
CA ARG A 29 -20.91 -3.95 0.22
C ARG A 29 -20.96 -4.64 -1.14
N ALA A 30 -21.45 -5.87 -1.23
CA ALA A 30 -21.59 -6.58 -2.50
C ALA A 30 -22.50 -5.80 -3.47
N ILE A 31 -23.59 -5.25 -2.95
CA ILE A 31 -24.49 -4.33 -3.66
C ILE A 31 -23.73 -3.08 -4.10
N LYS A 32 -23.07 -2.37 -3.18
CA LYS A 32 -22.30 -1.16 -3.49
C LYS A 32 -21.24 -1.42 -4.57
N ARG A 33 -20.48 -2.51 -4.45
CA ARG A 33 -19.47 -2.93 -5.42
C ARG A 33 -20.10 -3.26 -6.78
N HIS A 34 -21.25 -3.94 -6.79
CA HIS A 34 -21.95 -4.29 -8.03
C HIS A 34 -22.33 -3.03 -8.83
N PHE A 35 -22.88 -2.02 -8.14
CA PHE A 35 -23.25 -0.73 -8.74
C PHE A 35 -22.10 0.25 -8.90
N SER A 36 -20.90 -0.08 -8.43
CA SER A 36 -19.74 0.80 -8.58
C SER A 36 -19.28 0.85 -10.05
N PRO A 37 -18.90 2.04 -10.55
CA PRO A 37 -18.34 2.15 -11.88
C PRO A 37 -17.03 1.37 -11.96
N THR A 38 -16.76 0.84 -13.14
CA THR A 38 -15.45 0.27 -13.46
C THR A 38 -14.62 1.34 -14.13
N ILE A 39 -13.43 1.58 -13.62
CA ILE A 39 -12.49 2.56 -14.13
C ILE A 39 -11.31 1.79 -14.74
N SER A 40 -10.81 2.30 -15.86
CA SER A 40 -9.60 1.79 -16.51
C SER A 40 -8.60 2.91 -16.65
N SER A 41 -7.34 2.65 -16.33
CA SER A 41 -6.23 3.58 -16.55
C SER A 41 -5.09 2.85 -17.23
N LYS A 42 -4.40 3.54 -18.13
CA LYS A 42 -3.12 3.06 -18.64
C LYS A 42 -2.07 3.10 -17.53
N LEU A 43 -1.10 2.21 -17.66
CA LEU A 43 0.12 2.18 -16.88
C LEU A 43 1.30 2.40 -17.82
N GLN A 44 2.19 3.34 -17.49
CA GLN A 44 3.34 3.62 -18.33
C GLN A 44 4.51 4.16 -17.52
N CYS A 45 5.69 3.54 -17.62
CA CYS A 45 6.88 4.10 -17.00
C CYS A 45 7.35 5.35 -17.77
N LYS A 46 8.18 6.19 -17.16
CA LYS A 46 8.61 7.47 -17.73
C LYS A 46 9.15 7.40 -19.17
N CYS A 47 9.92 6.36 -19.51
CA CYS A 47 10.45 6.18 -20.87
C CYS A 47 9.54 5.37 -21.80
N GLY A 48 8.36 4.93 -21.34
CA GLY A 48 7.37 4.20 -22.14
C GLY A 48 7.72 2.74 -22.45
N LYS A 49 8.85 2.22 -21.97
CA LYS A 49 9.26 0.82 -22.24
C LYS A 49 8.45 -0.21 -21.46
N ILE A 50 7.88 0.19 -20.33
CA ILE A 50 6.95 -0.64 -19.54
C ILE A 50 5.57 -0.04 -19.71
N GLN A 51 4.63 -0.85 -20.19
CA GLN A 51 3.25 -0.45 -20.46
C GLN A 51 2.28 -1.50 -19.96
N GLY A 52 1.07 -1.06 -19.63
CA GLY A 52 -0.02 -1.95 -19.26
C GLY A 52 -1.26 -1.17 -18.92
N HIS A 53 -2.12 -1.78 -18.12
CA HIS A 53 -3.36 -1.17 -17.67
C HIS A 53 -3.77 -1.65 -16.28
N VAL A 54 -4.56 -0.82 -15.61
CA VAL A 54 -5.36 -1.21 -14.45
C VAL A 54 -6.84 -1.19 -14.83
N HIS A 55 -7.58 -2.21 -14.42
CA HIS A 55 -9.03 -2.30 -14.59
C HIS A 55 -9.68 -2.70 -13.26
N ALA A 56 -10.32 -1.75 -12.58
CA ALA A 56 -10.85 -1.96 -11.24
C ALA A 56 -12.18 -1.25 -11.01
N LYS A 57 -12.98 -1.77 -10.07
CA LYS A 57 -14.14 -1.05 -9.54
C LYS A 57 -13.66 0.10 -8.67
N TYR A 58 -14.34 1.24 -8.73
CA TYR A 58 -14.07 2.40 -7.86
C TYR A 58 -13.97 1.98 -6.38
N GLU A 59 -14.93 1.18 -5.90
CA GLU A 59 -15.02 0.66 -4.52
C GLU A 59 -13.88 -0.29 -4.09
N ASP A 60 -13.03 -0.71 -5.03
CA ASP A 60 -11.82 -1.50 -4.77
C ASP A 60 -10.53 -0.70 -4.87
N SER A 61 -10.60 0.54 -5.35
CA SER A 61 -9.46 1.45 -5.34
C SER A 61 -9.34 2.15 -3.99
N ALA A 62 -8.16 2.70 -3.70
CA ALA A 62 -7.98 3.70 -2.65
C ALA A 62 -6.71 4.49 -2.95
N ARG A 63 -6.85 5.79 -3.21
CA ARG A 63 -5.76 6.75 -3.26
C ARG A 63 -5.27 6.98 -1.85
N ILE A 64 -3.96 6.90 -1.68
CA ILE A 64 -3.30 6.93 -0.38
C ILE A 64 -2.13 7.90 -0.48
N TYR A 65 -2.09 8.85 0.46
CA TYR A 65 -0.91 9.67 0.74
C TYR A 65 -0.24 9.09 1.98
N CYS A 66 0.90 8.43 1.77
CA CYS A 66 1.63 7.74 2.82
C CYS A 66 2.84 8.57 3.26
N TYR A 67 2.91 8.88 4.54
CA TYR A 67 3.95 9.75 5.11
C TYR A 67 5.02 8.98 5.89
N CYS A 68 5.04 7.65 5.80
CA CYS A 68 6.00 6.87 6.59
C CYS A 68 7.46 7.08 6.12
N GLN A 69 8.39 6.98 7.06
CA GLN A 69 9.83 7.08 6.79
C GLN A 69 10.28 6.04 5.75
N ASP A 70 9.68 4.84 5.77
CA ASP A 70 9.99 3.77 4.83
C ASP A 70 9.68 4.13 3.36
N CYS A 71 8.65 4.95 3.12
CA CYS A 71 8.36 5.50 1.79
C CYS A 71 9.41 6.54 1.37
N ARG A 72 9.83 7.42 2.29
CA ARG A 72 10.90 8.40 2.02
C ARG A 72 12.25 7.75 1.74
N ASP A 73 12.60 6.73 2.51
CA ASP A 73 13.85 5.99 2.32
C ASP A 73 13.87 5.32 0.94
N TYR A 74 12.73 4.77 0.50
CA TYR A 74 12.62 4.21 -0.83
C TYR A 74 12.78 5.26 -1.93
N ALA A 75 12.22 6.46 -1.75
CA ALA A 75 12.44 7.57 -2.66
C ALA A 75 13.92 7.97 -2.77
N ASN A 76 14.65 7.99 -1.65
CA ASN A 76 16.09 8.22 -1.64
C ASN A 76 16.85 7.13 -2.39
N TYR A 77 16.48 5.86 -2.19
CA TYR A 77 17.07 4.73 -2.92
C TYR A 77 16.81 4.84 -4.43
N ILE A 78 15.60 5.15 -4.87
CA ILE A 78 15.31 5.31 -6.29
C ILE A 78 16.11 6.48 -6.89
N ALA A 79 16.23 7.58 -6.16
CA ALA A 79 17.03 8.72 -6.58
C ALA A 79 18.52 8.38 -6.73
N SER A 80 19.07 7.53 -5.84
CA SER A 80 20.48 7.12 -5.94
C SER A 80 20.77 6.23 -7.17
N LEU A 81 19.74 5.61 -7.76
CA LEU A 81 19.84 4.89 -9.03
C LEU A 81 19.78 5.80 -10.27
N GLY A 82 19.63 7.11 -10.09
CA GLY A 82 19.41 8.07 -11.19
C GLY A 82 17.93 8.37 -11.47
N GLY A 83 17.02 7.90 -10.60
CA GLY A 83 15.62 8.30 -10.60
C GLY A 83 15.41 9.72 -10.07
N ASN A 84 14.19 10.24 -10.20
CA ASN A 84 13.83 11.54 -9.65
C ASN A 84 13.09 11.37 -8.31
N LYS A 85 13.65 11.95 -7.24
CA LYS A 85 13.04 11.91 -5.91
C LYS A 85 11.68 12.61 -5.86
N ASP A 86 11.53 13.69 -6.62
CA ASP A 86 10.30 14.51 -6.67
C ASP A 86 9.13 13.78 -7.34
N GLU A 87 9.41 12.74 -8.14
CA GLU A 87 8.42 11.83 -8.73
C GLU A 87 7.96 10.76 -7.73
N THR A 88 8.74 10.52 -6.67
CA THR A 88 8.43 9.48 -5.67
C THR A 88 7.80 10.03 -4.40
N ILE A 89 8.18 11.23 -3.96
CA ILE A 89 7.60 11.88 -2.77
C ILE A 89 7.28 13.36 -3.02
N GLY A 90 6.18 13.83 -2.43
CA GLY A 90 5.80 15.23 -2.42
C GLY A 90 6.82 16.11 -1.71
N LYS A 91 7.11 17.28 -2.28
CA LYS A 91 8.14 18.21 -1.77
C LYS A 91 7.80 18.82 -0.42
N GLU A 92 6.52 19.08 -0.19
CA GLU A 92 6.05 19.85 0.97
C GLU A 92 6.00 19.00 2.23
N PHE A 93 5.39 17.81 2.15
CA PHE A 93 5.15 16.97 3.32
C PHE A 93 5.85 15.61 3.27
N GLY A 94 6.53 15.29 2.16
CA GLY A 94 7.22 14.02 1.98
C GLY A 94 6.27 12.84 1.78
N ASP A 95 5.04 13.07 1.31
CA ASP A 95 4.07 12.01 1.05
C ASP A 95 4.40 11.23 -0.22
N ASN A 96 4.31 9.91 -0.12
CA ASN A 96 4.28 9.04 -1.28
C ASN A 96 2.83 8.83 -1.73
N ARG A 97 2.55 9.10 -3.01
CA ARG A 97 1.21 9.07 -3.58
C ARG A 97 1.01 7.78 -4.37
N VAL A 98 0.13 6.92 -3.87
CA VAL A 98 -0.18 5.63 -4.50
C VAL A 98 -1.68 5.43 -4.61
N VAL A 99 -2.10 4.61 -5.58
CA VAL A 99 -3.45 4.07 -5.63
C VAL A 99 -3.38 2.57 -5.36
N GLN A 100 -4.06 2.12 -4.31
CA GLN A 100 -4.13 0.73 -3.93
C GLN A 100 -5.25 0.02 -4.71
N PHE A 101 -4.89 -1.07 -5.39
CA PHE A 101 -5.79 -1.96 -6.09
C PHE A 101 -5.68 -3.40 -5.58
N CYS A 102 -6.59 -4.25 -6.03
CA CYS A 102 -6.37 -5.69 -5.97
C CYS A 102 -5.32 -6.09 -7.03
N LYS A 103 -4.45 -7.04 -6.73
CA LYS A 103 -3.38 -7.49 -7.63
C LYS A 103 -3.89 -7.95 -9.01
N ASN A 104 -5.06 -8.58 -9.05
CA ASN A 104 -5.68 -9.06 -10.29
C ASN A 104 -6.23 -7.96 -11.20
N ALA A 105 -6.27 -6.71 -10.74
CA ALA A 105 -6.70 -5.58 -11.56
C ALA A 105 -5.58 -5.05 -12.45
N ILE A 106 -4.33 -5.49 -12.23
CA ILE A 106 -3.15 -4.99 -12.94
C ILE A 106 -2.73 -5.98 -14.01
N THR A 107 -2.43 -5.45 -15.19
CA THR A 107 -1.81 -6.19 -16.29
C THR A 107 -0.63 -5.36 -16.80
N ILE A 108 0.54 -6.00 -16.95
CA ILE A 108 1.67 -5.45 -17.71
C ILE A 108 1.66 -6.14 -19.07
N GLU A 109 1.63 -5.34 -20.13
CA GLU A 109 1.52 -5.82 -21.52
C GLU A 109 2.86 -5.79 -22.22
N GLN A 110 3.78 -4.90 -21.79
CA GLN A 110 5.10 -4.74 -22.38
C GLN A 110 6.14 -4.39 -21.31
N GLY A 111 7.38 -4.84 -21.51
CA GLY A 111 8.54 -4.41 -20.72
C GLY A 111 8.72 -5.17 -19.41
N GLN A 112 8.21 -6.39 -19.31
CA GLN A 112 8.36 -7.25 -18.12
C GLN A 112 9.84 -7.45 -17.76
N GLU A 113 10.70 -7.56 -18.77
CA GLU A 113 12.17 -7.70 -18.66
C GLU A 113 12.85 -6.46 -18.04
N HIS A 114 12.17 -5.32 -18.06
CA HIS A 114 12.65 -4.08 -17.43
C HIS A 114 12.16 -3.93 -15.99
N LEU A 115 11.28 -4.80 -15.50
CA LEU A 115 10.87 -4.80 -14.09
C LEU A 115 12.03 -5.27 -13.21
N LYS A 116 12.27 -4.53 -12.13
CA LYS A 116 13.23 -4.88 -11.10
C LYS A 116 12.53 -4.90 -9.75
N LEU A 117 12.93 -5.84 -8.91
CA LEU A 117 12.43 -5.99 -7.55
C LEU A 117 13.46 -5.43 -6.56
N ALA A 118 13.02 -4.55 -5.67
CA ALA A 118 13.80 -4.01 -4.58
C ALA A 118 13.16 -4.37 -3.22
N ILE A 119 14.00 -4.77 -2.26
CA ILE A 119 13.58 -5.11 -0.90
C ILE A 119 14.48 -4.36 0.08
N LYS A 120 13.88 -3.66 1.04
CA LYS A 120 14.66 -3.00 2.11
C LYS A 120 15.24 -4.08 3.02
N LYS A 121 16.54 -4.00 3.32
CA LYS A 121 17.18 -4.83 4.33
C LYS A 121 16.48 -4.64 5.67
N LYS A 122 16.30 -5.72 6.42
CA LYS A 122 15.79 -5.65 7.78
C LYS A 122 16.94 -5.53 8.75
N GLU A 123 16.73 -4.73 9.80
CA GLU A 123 17.58 -4.85 10.97
C GLU A 123 17.43 -6.23 11.62
N PRO A 124 18.50 -6.78 12.20
CA PRO A 124 18.42 -8.00 13.00
C PRO A 124 17.31 -7.89 14.05
N ASN A 125 16.43 -8.90 14.14
CA ASN A 125 15.29 -8.98 15.06
C ASN A 125 14.11 -8.01 14.80
N SER A 126 14.11 -7.28 13.68
CA SER A 126 12.97 -6.45 13.31
C SER A 126 11.75 -7.29 12.91
N LYS A 127 10.58 -6.92 13.45
CA LYS A 127 9.27 -7.46 13.04
C LYS A 127 8.71 -6.81 11.76
N GLN A 128 9.48 -5.94 11.10
CA GLN A 128 9.05 -5.27 9.88
C GLN A 128 8.61 -6.29 8.83
N VAL A 129 7.55 -6.02 8.09
CA VAL A 129 7.08 -6.85 6.99
C VAL A 129 7.90 -6.50 5.73
N TYR A 130 8.32 -7.52 4.96
CA TYR A 130 9.03 -7.27 3.69
C TYR A 130 8.06 -6.69 2.66
N MET A 131 8.33 -5.46 2.24
CA MET A 131 7.63 -4.84 1.12
C MET A 131 8.42 -5.10 -0.16
N HIS A 132 7.78 -5.77 -1.10
CA HIS A 132 8.28 -5.95 -2.46
C HIS A 132 8.00 -4.68 -3.24
N ARG A 133 9.05 -4.02 -3.71
CA ARG A 133 8.94 -2.77 -4.46
C ARG A 133 9.44 -2.96 -5.87
N TYR A 134 8.53 -2.89 -6.82
CA TYR A 134 8.82 -2.99 -8.24
C TYR A 134 9.11 -1.61 -8.80
N TYR A 135 10.22 -1.50 -9.52
CA TYR A 135 10.64 -0.28 -10.20
C TYR A 135 11.07 -0.58 -11.64
N ALA A 136 11.06 0.45 -12.48
CA ALA A 136 11.53 0.34 -13.86
C ALA A 136 13.06 0.41 -13.88
N GLY A 137 13.74 -0.68 -14.24
CA GLY A 137 15.19 -0.69 -14.42
C GLY A 137 15.69 0.18 -15.59
N CYS A 138 14.80 0.53 -16.52
CA CYS A 138 15.12 1.29 -17.72
C CYS A 138 15.10 2.82 -17.56
N CYS A 139 14.44 3.34 -16.53
CA CYS A 139 14.37 4.77 -16.23
C CYS A 139 14.37 5.11 -14.74
N HIS A 140 14.55 4.09 -13.88
CA HIS A 140 14.67 4.22 -12.43
C HIS A 140 13.49 4.97 -11.80
N VAL A 141 12.25 4.59 -12.15
CA VAL A 141 11.03 5.14 -11.52
C VAL A 141 10.31 4.06 -10.71
N PRO A 142 9.71 4.40 -9.56
CA PRO A 142 8.92 3.46 -8.80
C PRO A 142 7.63 3.13 -9.57
N LEU A 143 7.20 1.88 -9.54
CA LEU A 143 6.02 1.44 -10.28
C LEU A 143 4.94 0.93 -9.33
N MET A 144 5.30 -0.04 -8.49
CA MET A 144 4.35 -0.73 -7.64
C MET A 144 5.00 -1.19 -6.34
N ASN A 145 4.23 -1.28 -5.27
CA ASN A 145 4.64 -1.90 -4.02
C ASN A 145 3.57 -2.87 -3.50
N THR A 146 4.02 -4.01 -2.99
CA THR A 146 3.12 -5.05 -2.49
C THR A 146 3.77 -5.81 -1.34
N VAL A 147 2.94 -6.51 -0.58
CA VAL A 147 3.37 -7.61 0.27
C VAL A 147 2.99 -8.91 -0.45
N ASP A 148 3.86 -9.92 -0.42
CA ASP A 148 3.69 -11.20 -1.13
C ASP A 148 2.43 -11.95 -0.69
N PHE A 149 2.18 -12.04 0.62
CA PHE A 149 1.04 -12.78 1.18
C PHE A 149 -0.31 -12.04 1.12
N LEU A 150 -0.31 -10.75 0.77
CA LEU A 150 -1.52 -9.92 0.66
C LEU A 150 -1.95 -9.76 -0.79
N GLY A 151 -3.25 -9.59 -1.06
CA GLY A 151 -3.76 -9.44 -2.42
C GLY A 151 -3.91 -8.01 -2.92
N PHE A 152 -3.35 -7.03 -2.22
CA PHE A 152 -3.31 -5.65 -2.71
C PHE A 152 -1.98 -5.35 -3.39
N VAL A 153 -1.99 -4.32 -4.22
CA VAL A 153 -0.80 -3.64 -4.73
C VAL A 153 -1.04 -2.13 -4.65
N GLY A 154 -0.07 -1.38 -4.16
CA GLY A 154 -0.02 0.08 -4.33
C GLY A 154 0.67 0.39 -5.65
N VAL A 155 0.01 1.13 -6.53
CA VAL A 155 0.56 1.61 -7.79
C VAL A 155 0.92 3.08 -7.60
N PHE A 156 2.15 3.47 -7.90
CA PHE A 156 2.58 4.86 -7.78
C PHE A 156 1.81 5.73 -8.79
N CYS A 157 1.34 6.91 -8.37
CA CYS A 157 0.52 7.78 -9.23
C CYS A 157 1.22 8.14 -10.54
N ASP A 158 2.55 8.28 -10.53
CA ASP A 158 3.35 8.60 -11.71
C ASP A 158 3.46 7.45 -12.71
N PHE A 159 3.10 6.22 -12.31
CA PHE A 159 2.95 5.08 -13.22
C PHE A 159 1.54 4.99 -13.82
N LEU A 160 0.57 5.73 -13.28
CA LEU A 160 -0.79 5.85 -13.82
C LEU A 160 -0.88 7.02 -14.80
N ASP A 161 -1.90 6.98 -15.66
CA ASP A 161 -2.31 8.19 -16.40
C ASP A 161 -2.78 9.25 -15.39
N GLU A 162 -2.11 10.41 -15.38
CA GLU A 162 -2.39 11.53 -14.47
C GLU A 162 -3.86 11.91 -14.48
N LYS A 163 -4.50 11.91 -15.66
CA LYS A 163 -5.93 12.25 -15.82
C LYS A 163 -6.87 11.21 -15.21
N ALA A 164 -6.38 10.01 -14.98
CA ALA A 164 -7.12 8.92 -14.37
C ALA A 164 -6.92 8.82 -12.86
N VAL A 165 -5.89 9.45 -12.29
CA VAL A 165 -5.60 9.38 -10.86
C VAL A 165 -6.79 9.89 -10.05
N GLU A 166 -7.36 11.05 -10.37
CA GLU A 166 -8.47 11.64 -9.60
C GLU A 166 -9.79 10.85 -9.67
N GLN A 167 -9.90 9.88 -10.57
CA GLN A 167 -11.11 9.07 -10.74
C GLN A 167 -11.24 8.00 -9.64
N TRP A 168 -10.16 7.71 -8.91
CA TRP A 168 -10.11 6.67 -7.88
C TRP A 168 -10.49 7.18 -6.48
N ASP A 169 -10.99 6.26 -5.65
CA ASP A 169 -11.54 6.57 -4.31
C ASP A 169 -10.49 7.18 -3.37
N GLY A 170 -10.86 8.19 -2.58
CA GLY A 170 -9.94 8.90 -1.68
C GLY A 170 -9.53 10.31 -2.18
N PRO A 171 -8.36 10.85 -1.78
CA PRO A 171 -7.31 10.17 -1.03
C PRO A 171 -7.62 10.06 0.46
N CYS A 172 -7.01 9.06 1.11
CA CYS A 172 -6.84 9.01 2.55
C CYS A 172 -5.37 9.14 2.92
N ARG A 173 -5.10 9.57 4.16
CA ARG A 173 -3.72 9.67 4.68
C ARG A 173 -3.34 8.42 5.48
N MET A 174 -2.07 8.06 5.43
CA MET A 174 -1.48 7.01 6.27
C MET A 174 -0.17 7.50 6.90
N PHE A 175 0.03 7.20 8.18
CA PHE A 175 1.25 7.55 8.93
C PHE A 175 1.54 9.06 8.99
N GLN A 176 0.49 9.90 9.05
CA GLN A 176 0.60 11.36 9.02
C GLN A 176 1.56 11.94 10.08
N ASP A 177 1.68 11.27 11.23
CA ASP A 177 2.57 11.68 12.32
C ASP A 177 4.06 11.60 11.94
N GLU A 178 4.40 10.86 10.88
CA GLU A 178 5.76 10.75 10.34
C GLU A 178 6.06 11.77 9.22
N GLY A 179 5.13 12.67 8.88
CA GLY A 179 5.32 13.68 7.83
C GLY A 179 6.45 14.67 8.14
N LEU A 180 7.07 15.25 7.10
CA LEU A 180 8.15 16.26 7.24
C LEU A 180 7.64 17.66 7.65
N GLY A 181 6.34 17.77 7.90
CA GLY A 181 5.64 18.93 8.41
C GLY A 181 4.30 18.49 8.98
N GLN A 182 3.40 19.42 9.29
CA GLN A 182 2.01 19.09 9.61
C GLN A 182 1.20 19.09 8.30
N PRO A 183 0.88 17.93 7.70
CA PRO A 183 -0.03 17.90 6.56
C PRO A 183 -1.40 18.41 7.02
N ASN A 184 -1.71 19.66 6.69
CA ASN A 184 -3.00 20.26 7.03
C ASN A 184 -4.14 19.62 6.21
N PRO A 185 -5.36 19.53 6.77
CA PRO A 185 -6.51 18.87 6.14
C PRO A 185 -6.85 19.49 4.77
N PRO A 186 -7.26 18.63 3.80
CA PRO A 186 -8.69 18.29 3.78
C PRO A 186 -9.03 16.78 3.80
N PHE A 187 -8.05 15.89 3.68
CA PHE A 187 -8.33 14.45 3.53
C PHE A 187 -8.53 13.72 4.86
N PRO A 188 -9.29 12.61 4.91
CA PRO A 188 -9.43 11.80 6.12
C PRO A 188 -8.21 10.89 6.31
N ASP A 189 -7.92 10.53 7.57
CA ASP A 189 -6.96 9.47 7.87
C ASP A 189 -7.57 8.10 7.60
N ALA A 190 -6.75 7.16 7.13
CA ALA A 190 -7.17 5.79 6.91
C ALA A 190 -7.52 5.13 8.25
N SER A 191 -8.78 4.72 8.42
CA SER A 191 -9.16 3.98 9.62
C SER A 191 -8.70 2.52 9.53
N PRO A 192 -8.14 1.94 10.62
CA PRO A 192 -7.61 0.57 10.60
C PRO A 192 -8.63 -0.50 10.24
N ALA A 193 -9.87 -0.39 10.73
CA ALA A 193 -10.90 -1.42 10.54
C ALA A 193 -11.29 -1.65 9.05
N PRO A 194 -11.70 -0.63 8.27
CA PRO A 194 -12.01 -0.83 6.86
C PRO A 194 -10.77 -1.19 6.03
N PHE A 195 -9.59 -0.71 6.42
CA PHE A 195 -8.34 -1.10 5.78
C PHE A 195 -8.05 -2.60 5.95
N ILE A 196 -8.08 -3.11 7.18
CA ILE A 196 -7.89 -4.55 7.49
C ILE A 196 -8.95 -5.40 6.78
N TRP A 197 -10.21 -4.96 6.79
CA TRP A 197 -11.28 -5.65 6.05
C TRP A 197 -11.01 -5.70 4.54
N LYS A 198 -10.44 -4.64 3.96
CA LYS A 198 -10.00 -4.63 2.56
C LYS A 198 -8.88 -5.64 2.30
N LEU A 199 -7.89 -5.74 3.20
CA LEU A 199 -6.81 -6.72 3.11
C LEU A 199 -7.32 -8.17 3.11
N ILE A 200 -8.22 -8.51 4.03
CA ILE A 200 -8.79 -9.87 4.16
C ILE A 200 -9.50 -10.27 2.87
N ARG A 201 -10.28 -9.36 2.28
CA ARG A 201 -11.03 -9.65 1.05
C ARG A 201 -10.15 -9.92 -0.16
N TYR A 202 -8.92 -9.41 -0.20
CA TYR A 202 -8.03 -9.64 -1.33
C TYR A 202 -7.20 -10.92 -1.20
N LEU A 203 -7.26 -11.63 -0.07
CA LEU A 203 -6.53 -12.89 0.12
C LEU A 203 -6.68 -13.92 -1.02
N PRO A 204 -7.86 -14.11 -1.65
CA PRO A 204 -7.99 -15.02 -2.79
C PRO A 204 -7.08 -14.66 -3.98
N TRP A 205 -6.76 -13.38 -4.15
CA TRP A 205 -5.94 -12.84 -5.24
C TRP A 205 -4.49 -12.55 -4.83
N ARG A 206 -4.03 -13.08 -3.69
CA ARG A 206 -2.66 -12.84 -3.19
C ARG A 206 -1.54 -13.23 -4.17
N LYS A 207 -1.80 -14.23 -5.03
CA LYS A 207 -0.86 -14.70 -6.06
C LYS A 207 -1.23 -14.26 -7.49
N SER A 208 -2.20 -13.35 -7.64
CA SER A 208 -2.60 -12.84 -8.95
C SER A 208 -1.74 -11.67 -9.40
N GLY A 209 -1.93 -11.22 -10.65
CA GLY A 209 -1.27 -10.03 -11.21
C GLY A 209 0.09 -10.34 -11.85
N PRO A 210 0.82 -9.31 -12.29
CA PRO A 210 2.04 -9.44 -13.09
C PRO A 210 3.30 -9.60 -12.22
N PHE A 211 3.16 -10.04 -10.97
CA PHE A 211 4.24 -10.06 -10.00
C PHE A 211 5.05 -11.35 -10.11
N ASP A 212 6.27 -11.22 -10.60
CA ASP A 212 7.27 -12.28 -10.56
C ASP A 212 8.06 -12.18 -9.24
N TYR A 213 7.70 -13.04 -8.29
CA TYR A 213 8.37 -13.14 -6.99
C TYR A 213 9.69 -13.91 -7.05
N ASP A 214 10.01 -14.54 -8.19
CA ASP A 214 11.27 -15.26 -8.40
C ASP A 214 12.37 -14.32 -8.94
N LEU A 215 12.02 -13.08 -9.30
CA LEU A 215 13.00 -12.03 -9.61
C LEU A 215 14.00 -11.89 -8.47
N THR A 216 15.30 -11.96 -8.79
CA THR A 216 16.35 -11.74 -7.81
C THR A 216 16.26 -10.30 -7.26
N PRO A 217 15.97 -10.12 -5.96
CA PRO A 217 15.77 -8.80 -5.40
C PRO A 217 17.09 -8.06 -5.25
N VAL A 218 17.08 -6.76 -5.51
CA VAL A 218 18.13 -5.84 -5.08
C VAL A 218 17.83 -5.39 -3.66
N TYR A 219 18.74 -5.69 -2.74
CA TYR A 219 18.62 -5.25 -1.35
C TYR A 219 19.19 -3.84 -1.16
N TRP A 220 18.50 -3.02 -0.36
CA TRP A 220 18.88 -1.63 -0.11
C TRP A 220 18.64 -1.20 1.34
N GLY A 221 19.26 -0.10 1.76
CA GLY A 221 19.28 0.40 3.15
C GLY A 221 20.64 0.13 3.84
N ASP A 222 20.99 1.00 4.78
CA ASP A 222 22.28 0.94 5.51
C ASP A 222 22.26 -0.12 6.61
N ASP A 223 23.41 -0.76 6.84
CA ASP A 223 23.63 -1.73 7.93
C ASP A 223 24.01 -1.03 9.27
N SER A 224 24.02 0.31 9.30
CA SER A 224 24.70 1.16 10.30
C SER A 224 24.07 1.21 11.70
N ASN A 225 22.95 0.52 11.96
CA ASN A 225 22.38 0.42 13.31
C ASN A 225 22.89 -0.82 14.08
N GLY A 226 23.65 -1.71 13.45
CA GLY A 226 24.23 -2.89 14.10
C GLY A 226 25.44 -2.64 15.00
N GLU A 227 26.22 -1.59 14.75
CA GLU A 227 27.50 -1.37 15.45
C GLU A 227 27.36 -0.64 16.80
N LYS A 228 26.23 0.01 17.09
CA LYS A 228 26.07 0.81 18.34
C LYS A 228 25.74 0.00 19.60
N LYS A 229 25.70 -1.34 19.54
CA LYS A 229 25.32 -2.18 20.70
C LYS A 229 26.46 -2.95 21.38
N GLU A 230 27.68 -2.98 20.85
CA GLU A 230 28.78 -3.77 21.46
C GLU A 230 29.75 -2.97 22.34
N GLU A 231 29.72 -1.63 22.35
CA GLU A 231 30.69 -0.82 23.13
C GLU A 231 30.28 -0.50 24.59
N LYS A 232 29.13 -0.98 25.07
CA LYS A 232 28.71 -0.82 26.48
C LYS A 232 28.64 -2.15 27.22
N LYS A 233 29.74 -2.92 27.22
CA LYS A 233 29.90 -4.03 28.18
C LYS A 233 31.37 -4.45 28.40
N LYS A 234 32.24 -3.49 28.68
CA LYS A 234 33.50 -3.71 29.39
C LYS A 234 33.74 -2.47 30.23
N ASP A 235 33.40 -2.57 31.51
CA ASP A 235 33.97 -1.83 32.66
C ASP A 235 33.00 -2.02 33.83
N GLU A 236 33.15 -3.15 34.52
CA GLU A 236 32.91 -3.37 35.95
C GLU A 236 33.39 -4.78 36.35
#